data_AF-A0A447NI36-F1
#
_entry.id   AF-A0A447NI36-F1
#
_cell.length_a   1.000
_cell.length_b   1.000
_cell.length_c   1.000
_cell.angle_alpha   90.00
_cell.angle_beta   90.00
_cell.angle_gamma   90.00
#
_symmetry.space_group_name_H-M   'P 1'
#
loop_
_entity.id
_entity.type
_entity.pdbx_description
1 polymer ?
#
loop_
_entity_poly.entity_id
_entity_poly.type
_entity_poly.pdbx_seq_one_letter_code
_entity_poly.pdbx_strand_id
1 'polypeptide(L)'
;MLRELGATVIAIGCEPNGVNINEEVGATDVRALQARVLAEKADLGIALDGDGDRVIMVDHEGNKVDGDQIMYIIAREGLRQGNCAAARWGR
;
A
#
# COMPACT_ATOMS: atom_id res chain seq x y z
N MET A 1 -10.07 -8.06 -7.40
CA MET A 1 -9.24 -8.58 -6.30
C MET A 1 -9.71 -8.17 -4.90
N LEU A 2 -9.44 -6.97 -4.37
CA LEU A 2 -9.74 -6.68 -2.94
C LEU A 2 -11.22 -6.82 -2.56
N ARG A 3 -12.15 -6.44 -3.45
CA ARG A 3 -13.59 -6.63 -3.25
C ARG A 3 -13.97 -8.11 -3.10
N GLU A 4 -13.30 -9.00 -3.84
CA GLU A 4 -13.55 -10.46 -3.78
C GLU A 4 -13.08 -11.06 -2.45
N LEU A 5 -12.13 -10.40 -1.78
CA LEU A 5 -11.67 -10.78 -0.42
C LEU A 5 -12.57 -10.20 0.69
N GLY A 6 -13.69 -9.54 0.33
CA GLY A 6 -14.67 -9.00 1.28
C GLY A 6 -14.43 -7.55 1.71
N ALA A 7 -13.45 -6.85 1.11
CA ALA A 7 -13.19 -5.45 1.44
C ALA A 7 -14.23 -4.50 0.81
N THR A 8 -14.63 -3.48 1.56
CA THR A 8 -15.29 -2.30 0.98
C THR A 8 -14.22 -1.45 0.31
N VAL A 9 -14.31 -1.28 -1.02
CA VAL A 9 -13.28 -0.59 -1.81
C VAL A 9 -13.81 0.73 -2.35
N ILE A 10 -13.07 1.80 -2.09
CA ILE A 10 -13.24 3.12 -2.70
C ILE A 10 -12.05 3.33 -3.63
N ALA A 11 -12.31 3.42 -4.93
CA ALA A 11 -11.28 3.52 -5.95
C ALA A 11 -11.04 4.98 -6.34
N ILE A 12 -9.77 5.36 -6.52
CA ILE A 12 -9.32 6.67 -7.03
C ILE A 12 -8.19 6.42 -8.05
N GLY A 13 -8.03 7.29 -9.05
CA GLY A 13 -6.99 7.12 -10.08
C GLY A 13 -7.17 5.88 -10.96
N CYS A 14 -8.42 5.40 -11.12
CA CYS A 14 -8.74 4.17 -11.87
C CYS A 14 -9.44 4.43 -13.22
N GLU A 15 -9.32 5.65 -13.77
CA GLU A 15 -9.91 6.05 -15.05
C GLU A 15 -8.79 6.43 -16.05
N PRO A 16 -8.06 5.46 -16.61
CA PRO A 16 -6.95 5.73 -17.51
C PRO A 16 -7.47 6.29 -18.86
N ASN A 17 -6.79 7.32 -19.38
CA ASN A 17 -7.10 7.94 -20.68
C ASN A 17 -5.94 7.87 -21.69
N GLY A 18 -4.87 7.16 -21.34
CA GLY A 18 -3.66 6.99 -22.16
C GLY A 18 -2.56 8.01 -21.91
N VAL A 19 -2.83 9.11 -21.19
CA VAL A 19 -1.83 10.15 -20.86
C VAL A 19 -1.75 10.49 -19.37
N ASN A 20 -2.75 10.10 -18.57
CA ASN A 20 -2.86 10.42 -17.13
C ASN A 20 -2.20 9.40 -16.19
N ILE A 21 -1.26 8.59 -16.68
CA ILE A 21 -0.54 7.63 -15.83
C ILE A 21 0.31 8.38 -14.81
N ASN A 22 0.19 8.02 -13.52
CA ASN A 22 0.88 8.66 -12.39
C ASN A 22 0.63 10.17 -12.25
N GLU A 23 -0.40 10.73 -12.89
CA GLU A 23 -0.75 12.15 -12.79
C GLU A 23 -1.47 12.42 -11.45
N GLU A 24 -0.75 13.00 -10.50
CA GLU A 24 -1.24 13.36 -9.15
C GLU A 24 -1.80 12.18 -8.32
N VAL A 25 -1.43 10.95 -8.68
CA VAL A 25 -1.86 9.70 -8.04
C VAL A 25 -0.74 8.65 -8.00
N GLY A 26 -0.97 7.56 -7.28
CA GLY A 26 -0.13 6.37 -7.29
C GLY A 26 0.99 6.39 -6.26
N ALA A 27 1.88 5.39 -6.31
CA ALA A 27 2.97 5.25 -5.33
C ALA A 27 3.95 6.43 -5.32
N THR A 28 4.03 7.19 -6.42
CA THR A 28 4.82 8.42 -6.57
C THR A 28 4.15 9.64 -5.95
N ASP A 29 2.81 9.65 -5.83
CA ASP A 29 2.05 10.74 -5.23
C ASP A 29 0.83 10.23 -4.45
N VAL A 30 0.98 10.15 -3.13
CA VAL A 30 -0.04 9.63 -2.22
C VAL A 30 -0.97 10.69 -1.67
N ARG A 31 -0.83 11.97 -2.04
CA ARG A 31 -1.58 13.08 -1.42
C ARG A 31 -3.09 12.90 -1.58
N ALA A 32 -3.54 12.52 -2.78
CA ALA A 32 -4.94 12.23 -3.06
C ALA A 32 -5.46 11.03 -2.23
N LEU A 33 -4.63 10.00 -2.05
CA LEU A 33 -4.95 8.84 -1.24
C LEU A 33 -5.08 9.19 0.25
N GLN A 34 -4.13 9.97 0.80
CA GLN A 34 -4.18 10.43 2.19
C GLN A 34 -5.44 11.23 2.47
N ALA A 35 -5.77 12.17 1.60
CA ALA A 35 -7.00 12.96 1.72
C ALA A 35 -8.25 12.07 1.69
N ARG A 36 -8.28 11.06 0.80
CA ARG A 36 -9.41 10.13 0.71
C ARG A 36 -9.53 9.24 1.94
N VAL A 37 -8.43 8.69 2.46
CA VAL A 37 -8.44 7.86 3.67
C VAL A 37 -9.04 8.61 4.85
N LEU A 38 -8.60 9.85 5.08
CA LEU A 38 -9.11 10.69 6.16
C LEU A 38 -10.59 11.07 5.95
N ALA A 39 -10.99 11.42 4.73
CA ALA A 39 -12.36 11.81 4.43
C ALA A 39 -13.36 10.66 4.62
N GLU A 40 -12.99 9.45 4.21
CA GLU A 40 -13.83 8.26 4.27
C GLU A 40 -13.70 7.51 5.61
N LYS A 41 -12.74 7.91 6.46
CA LYS A 41 -12.34 7.17 7.68
C LYS A 41 -12.01 5.71 7.36
N ALA A 42 -11.28 5.50 6.27
CA ALA A 42 -10.88 4.16 5.83
C ALA A 42 -9.82 3.56 6.77
N ASP A 43 -9.82 2.24 6.94
CA ASP A 43 -8.84 1.54 7.78
C ASP A 43 -7.42 1.63 7.23
N LEU A 44 -7.29 1.67 5.89
CA LEU A 44 -6.03 1.83 5.17
C LEU A 44 -6.27 2.32 3.73
N GLY A 45 -5.24 2.91 3.14
CA GLY A 45 -5.12 3.21 1.72
C GLY A 45 -4.00 2.40 1.06
N ILE A 46 -4.17 2.06 -0.22
CA ILE A 46 -3.17 1.36 -1.04
C ILE A 46 -2.94 2.16 -2.33
N ALA A 47 -1.70 2.53 -2.59
CA ALA A 47 -1.26 3.18 -3.82
C ALA A 47 -0.29 2.26 -4.56
N LEU A 48 -0.62 1.96 -5.82
CA LEU A 48 0.26 1.26 -6.76
C LEU A 48 0.90 2.28 -7.72
N ASP A 49 2.02 1.94 -8.33
CA ASP A 49 2.51 2.66 -9.50
C ASP A 49 1.91 2.10 -10.80
N GLY A 50 2.29 2.73 -11.93
CA GLY A 50 1.65 2.54 -13.22
C GLY A 50 1.75 1.11 -13.79
N ASP A 51 2.82 0.38 -13.50
CA ASP A 51 2.99 -1.04 -13.86
C ASP A 51 2.74 -1.99 -12.68
N GLY A 52 2.56 -1.46 -11.46
CA GLY A 52 2.08 -2.19 -10.30
C GLY A 52 3.14 -3.03 -9.60
N ASP A 53 4.43 -2.74 -9.82
CA ASP A 53 5.54 -3.42 -9.14
C ASP A 53 5.88 -2.77 -7.78
N ARG A 54 5.41 -1.55 -7.53
CA ARG A 54 5.55 -0.86 -6.23
C ARG A 54 4.22 -0.64 -5.55
N VAL A 55 4.30 -0.66 -4.22
CA VAL A 55 3.20 -0.30 -3.33
C VAL A 55 3.67 0.68 -2.26
N ILE A 56 2.84 1.69 -2.02
CA ILE A 56 2.89 2.53 -0.83
C ILE A 56 1.54 2.43 -0.14
N MET A 57 1.52 2.38 1.18
CA MET A 57 0.28 2.35 1.94
C MET A 57 0.09 3.65 2.71
N VAL A 58 -1.15 3.88 3.15
CA VAL A 58 -1.52 4.97 4.05
C VAL A 58 -2.32 4.38 5.20
N ASP A 59 -1.98 4.71 6.44
CA ASP A 59 -2.75 4.25 7.60
C ASP A 59 -4.03 5.10 7.82
N HIS A 60 -4.89 4.66 8.73
CA HIS A 60 -6.14 5.36 9.09
C HIS A 60 -5.95 6.80 9.63
N GLU A 61 -4.75 7.18 10.07
CA GLU A 61 -4.43 8.54 10.51
C GLU A 61 -3.87 9.40 9.36
N GLY A 62 -3.77 8.83 8.16
CA GLY A 62 -3.26 9.51 6.96
C GLY A 62 -1.74 9.49 6.85
N ASN A 63 -1.02 8.74 7.69
CA ASN A 63 0.43 8.64 7.59
C ASN A 63 0.83 7.73 6.43
N LYS A 64 1.88 8.13 5.70
CA LYS A 64 2.51 7.28 4.68
C LYS A 64 3.22 6.11 5.36
N VAL A 65 2.97 4.90 4.85
CA VAL A 65 3.68 3.68 5.22
C VAL A 65 4.48 3.21 4.01
N ASP A 66 5.80 3.34 4.08
CA ASP A 66 6.71 3.05 2.97
C ASP A 66 7.17 1.58 2.91
N GLY A 67 7.99 1.28 1.91
CA GLY A 67 8.47 -0.08 1.65
C GLY A 67 9.25 -0.69 2.82
N ASP A 68 10.03 0.09 3.56
CA ASP A 68 10.81 -0.42 4.69
C ASP A 68 9.89 -0.81 5.85
N GLN A 69 8.87 0.01 6.12
CA GLN A 69 7.86 -0.28 7.14
C GLN A 69 7.01 -1.50 6.75
N ILE A 70 6.59 -1.60 5.49
CA ILE A 70 5.83 -2.75 4.96
C ILE A 70 6.67 -4.03 5.08
N MET A 71 7.93 -3.99 4.63
CA MET A 71 8.85 -5.12 4.76
C MET A 71 9.06 -5.54 6.21
N TYR A 72 9.22 -4.58 7.13
CA TYR A 72 9.34 -4.86 8.55
C TYR A 72 8.12 -5.61 9.11
N ILE A 73 6.90 -5.15 8.77
CA ILE A 73 5.65 -5.79 9.22
C ILE A 73 5.59 -7.24 8.72
N ILE A 74 5.85 -7.47 7.43
CA ILE A 74 5.81 -8.80 6.81
C ILE A 74 6.88 -9.71 7.43
N ALA A 75 8.12 -9.23 7.54
CA ALA A 75 9.23 -10.02 8.09
C ALA A 75 9.01 -10.36 9.57
N ARG A 76 8.51 -9.40 10.37
CA ARG A 76 8.19 -9.62 11.78
C ARG A 76 7.12 -10.69 11.95
N GLU A 77 6.07 -10.66 11.13
CA GLU A 77 5.02 -11.68 11.17
C GLU A 77 5.55 -13.05 10.69
N GLY A 78 6.35 -13.07 9.63
CA GLY A 78 7.02 -14.28 9.16
C GLY A 78 7.87 -14.94 10.25
N LEU A 79 8.63 -14.15 11.02
CA LEU A 79 9.42 -14.66 12.15
C LEU A 79 8.51 -15.22 13.27
N ARG A 80 7.41 -14.52 13.58
CA ARG A 80 6.44 -14.95 14.61
C ARG A 80 5.78 -16.28 14.27
N GLN A 81 5.52 -16.53 12.98
CA GLN A 81 4.94 -17.77 12.48
C GLN A 81 5.97 -18.89 12.25
N GLY A 82 7.27 -18.60 12.39
CA GLY A 82 8.35 -19.53 12.03
C GLY A 82 8.55 -19.72 10.52
N ASN A 83 7.92 -18.88 9.70
CA ASN A 83 7.96 -18.92 8.23
C ASN A 83 9.12 -18.12 7.63
N CYS A 84 9.72 -17.21 8.41
CA CYS A 84 11.03 -16.64 8.10
C CYS A 84 12.10 -17.37 8.90
N ALA A 85 13.03 -18.04 8.22
CA ALA A 85 14.29 -18.37 8.86
C ALA A 85 14.97 -17.04 9.23
N ALA A 86 15.18 -16.81 10.53
CA ALA A 86 16.08 -15.74 10.97
C ALA A 86 17.37 -15.92 10.17
N ALA A 87 17.64 -14.99 9.27
CA ALA A 87 18.69 -15.17 8.29
C ALA A 87 19.99 -15.42 9.06
N ARG A 88 20.52 -16.65 8.95
CA ARG A 88 21.81 -17.03 9.51
C ARG A 88 22.90 -16.29 8.74
N TRP A 89 23.03 -14.98 8.97
CA TRP A 89 24.18 -14.21 8.55
C TRP A 89 25.24 -14.36 9.65
N GLY A 90 26.29 -15.14 9.37
CA GLY A 90 27.44 -15.26 10.26
C GLY A 90 27.65 -16.62 10.94
N ARG A 91 27.59 -17.72 10.19
CA ARG A 91 28.47 -18.87 10.42
C ARG A 91 29.02 -19.36 9.10
#